data_AF-A0A2G2W2E2-F1
#
_entry.id   AF-A0A2G2W2E2-F1
#
_cell.length_a   1.000
_cell.length_b   1.000
_cell.length_c   1.000
_cell.angle_alpha   90.00
_cell.angle_beta   90.00
_cell.angle_gamma   90.00
#
_symmetry.space_group_name_H-M   'P 1'
#
loop_
_entity.id
_entity.type
_entity.pdbx_description
1 polymer ?
#
loop_
_entity_poly.entity_id
_entity_poly.type
_entity_poly.pdbx_seq_one_letter_code
_entity_poly.pdbx_strand_id
1 'polypeptide(L)'
;MGSSYNYYRMFGCFNRKFKIREMEPPPDVRDAFCRYIGRGTQMNADQLLRYLVEVQGEEGCTIKDAEQIIQQVASRRHHLIRRLNHSLELDDFLYFLFQDDLNGPIKSQVHHDMTAPLQHYFIYTGHNSYLTGNQLSSDCSEIPIVKALERGVRGIELDLWPSSGKDNIHVLHGRTLTTPVPLLKCLKAIRDHAFVKSPYPVIITLEDHLTPDLQAKVAEVRIHFPLWILLEI
;
A
#
# COMPACT_ATOMS: atom_id res chain seq x y z
N MET A 1 23.78 3.49 34.82
CA MET A 1 23.47 2.49 33.79
C MET A 1 22.82 1.28 34.46
N GLY A 2 21.48 1.24 34.53
CA GLY A 2 20.75 0.05 34.97
C GLY A 2 20.63 -0.92 33.80
N SER A 3 21.10 -2.16 33.94
CA SER A 3 20.87 -3.17 32.90
C SER A 3 19.45 -3.71 33.02
N SER A 4 18.64 -3.58 31.96
CA SER A 4 17.32 -4.22 31.87
C SER A 4 17.46 -5.66 31.38
N TYR A 5 16.65 -6.57 31.92
CA TYR A 5 16.67 -7.99 31.59
C TYR A 5 15.26 -8.47 31.25
N ASN A 6 15.12 -9.18 30.13
CA ASN A 6 13.91 -9.94 29.86
C ASN A 6 14.04 -11.35 30.42
N TYR A 7 12.95 -11.83 31.02
CA TYR A 7 12.82 -13.18 31.56
C TYR A 7 11.93 -14.00 30.65
N TYR A 8 12.50 -15.02 30.03
CA TYR A 8 11.73 -15.97 29.23
C TYR A 8 11.77 -17.34 29.90
N ARG A 9 10.58 -17.93 30.08
CA ARG A 9 10.40 -19.26 30.64
C ARG A 9 10.53 -20.28 29.51
N MET A 10 11.67 -20.95 29.47
CA MET A 10 11.96 -22.01 28.51
C MET A 10 11.65 -23.36 29.15
N PHE A 11 10.92 -24.21 28.43
CA PHE A 11 10.56 -25.57 28.85
C PHE A 11 9.93 -25.65 30.26
N GLY A 12 9.03 -24.71 30.60
CA GLY A 12 8.20 -24.75 31.81
C GLY A 12 8.91 -24.49 33.15
N CYS A 13 10.21 -24.78 33.28
CA CYS A 13 10.93 -24.73 34.56
C CYS A 13 12.23 -23.92 34.52
N PHE A 14 12.72 -23.51 33.35
CA PHE A 14 13.98 -22.77 33.24
C PHE A 14 13.74 -21.31 32.85
N ASN A 15 14.08 -20.39 33.73
CA ASN A 15 14.08 -18.96 33.42
C ASN A 15 15.45 -18.59 32.85
N ARG A 16 15.50 -18.21 31.56
CA ARG A 16 16.72 -17.71 30.93
C ARG A 16 16.70 -16.18 30.97
N LYS A 17 17.78 -15.60 31.52
CA LYS A 17 17.99 -14.15 31.55
C LYS A 17 18.70 -13.73 30.28
N PHE A 18 18.08 -12.85 29.51
CA PHE A 18 18.74 -12.17 28.40
C PHE A 18 19.03 -10.74 28.81
N LYS A 19 20.31 -10.34 28.77
CA LYS A 19 20.69 -8.95 28.97
C LYS A 19 20.20 -8.18 27.76
N ILE A 20 19.21 -7.33 27.96
CA ILE A 20 18.83 -6.35 26.95
C ILE A 20 19.91 -5.28 27.05
N ARG A 21 20.80 -5.20 26.05
CA ARG A 21 21.46 -3.93 25.79
C ARG A 21 20.36 -3.04 25.24
N GLU A 22 20.12 -1.88 25.87
CA GLU A 22 19.43 -0.79 25.17
C GLU A 22 20.13 -0.68 23.81
N MET A 23 19.34 -0.84 22.76
CA MET A 23 19.86 -0.93 21.42
C MET A 23 20.29 0.48 21.02
N GLU A 24 21.54 0.81 21.33
CA GLU A 24 22.12 2.09 20.92
C GLU A 24 22.00 2.23 19.40
N PRO A 25 21.77 3.45 18.90
CA PRO A 25 21.80 3.72 17.47
C PRO A 25 23.10 3.17 16.85
N PRO A 26 23.03 2.47 15.69
CA PRO A 26 24.19 1.92 15.01
C PRO A 26 25.30 2.95 14.77
N PRO A 27 26.59 2.55 14.73
CA PRO A 27 27.72 3.48 14.60
C PRO A 27 27.62 4.41 13.40
N ASP A 28 27.19 3.89 12.24
CA ASP A 28 26.97 4.65 11.01
C ASP A 28 25.87 5.72 11.15
N VAL A 29 24.77 5.42 11.86
CA VAL A 29 23.73 6.41 12.16
C VAL A 29 24.26 7.51 13.08
N ARG A 30 25.05 7.15 14.09
CA ARG A 30 25.68 8.13 14.99
C ARG A 30 26.67 9.01 14.26
N ASP A 31 27.50 8.42 13.42
CA ASP A 31 28.49 9.16 12.65
C ASP A 31 27.83 10.11 11.66
N ALA A 32 26.73 9.69 11.01
CA ALA A 32 25.91 10.56 10.18
C ALA A 32 25.33 11.72 10.98
N PHE A 33 24.71 11.47 12.13
CA PHE A 33 24.14 12.51 12.99
C PHE A 33 25.21 13.51 13.48
N CYS A 34 26.31 13.00 14.03
CA CYS A 34 27.42 13.79 14.56
C CYS A 34 28.08 14.68 13.50
N ARG A 35 28.16 14.22 12.25
CA ARG A 35 28.72 15.00 11.13
C ARG A 35 27.99 16.33 10.92
N TYR A 36 26.68 16.38 11.10
CA TYR A 36 25.88 17.58 10.84
C TYR A 36 25.71 18.50 12.04
N ILE A 37 25.66 17.95 13.26
CA ILE A 37 25.52 18.75 14.49
C ILE A 37 26.85 19.40 14.93
N GLY A 38 27.99 18.89 14.45
CA GLY A 38 29.32 19.33 14.88
C GLY A 38 29.58 19.04 16.35
N ARG A 39 29.66 20.08 17.18
CA ARG A 39 29.84 19.95 18.65
C ARG A 39 28.53 20.02 19.44
N GLY A 40 27.40 20.19 18.75
CA GLY A 40 26.08 20.20 19.38
C GLY A 40 25.63 18.82 19.83
N THR A 41 24.50 18.77 20.53
CA THR A 41 23.83 17.52 20.96
C THR A 41 22.54 17.25 20.20
N GLN A 42 22.08 18.21 19.39
CA GLN A 42 20.81 18.18 18.67
C GLN A 42 20.99 18.70 17.25
N MET A 43 20.16 18.20 16.33
CA MET A 43 20.13 18.57 14.92
C MET A 43 18.96 19.52 14.66
N ASN A 44 19.24 20.78 14.32
CA ASN A 44 18.21 21.75 13.94
C ASN A 44 17.75 21.60 12.48
N ALA A 45 16.77 22.39 12.05
CA ALA A 45 16.21 22.33 10.69
C ALA A 45 17.26 22.56 9.58
N ASP A 46 18.17 23.54 9.73
CA ASP A 46 19.23 23.78 8.74
C ASP A 46 20.20 22.59 8.62
N GLN A 47 20.52 21.96 9.75
CA GLN A 47 21.39 20.77 9.78
C GLN A 47 20.70 19.55 9.16
N LEU A 48 19.41 19.35 9.44
CA LEU A 48 18.62 18.30 8.82
C LEU A 48 18.46 18.54 7.32
N LEU A 49 18.20 19.77 6.88
CA LEU A 49 18.11 20.12 5.46
C LEU A 49 19.39 19.76 4.71
N ARG A 50 20.56 20.11 5.26
CA ARG A 50 21.85 19.70 4.67
C ARG A 50 21.99 18.19 4.59
N TYR A 51 21.58 17.45 5.62
CA TYR A 51 21.58 15.98 5.58
C TYR A 51 20.68 15.44 4.45
N LEU A 52 19.46 15.96 4.31
CA LEU A 52 18.51 15.55 3.27
C LEU A 52 19.07 15.80 1.87
N VAL A 53 19.73 16.93 1.64
CA VAL A 53 20.33 17.25 0.34
C VAL A 53 21.59 16.43 0.09
N GLU A 54 22.55 16.46 1.00
CA GLU A 54 23.89 15.90 0.78
C GLU A 54 23.94 14.36 0.87
N VAL A 55 23.05 13.74 1.66
CA VAL A 55 23.05 12.27 1.88
C VAL A 55 21.86 11.61 1.22
N GLN A 56 20.66 12.20 1.30
CA GLN A 56 19.44 11.61 0.71
C GLN A 56 19.18 12.05 -0.74
N GLY A 57 19.93 13.04 -1.25
CA GLY A 57 19.76 13.54 -2.62
C GLY A 57 18.49 14.37 -2.83
N GLU A 58 17.90 14.88 -1.76
CA GLU A 58 16.63 15.61 -1.78
C GLU A 58 16.83 17.09 -2.14
N GLU A 59 17.31 17.37 -3.36
CA GLU A 59 17.68 18.73 -3.82
C GLU A 59 16.51 19.75 -3.78
N GLY A 60 15.27 19.27 -3.89
CA GLY A 60 14.07 20.12 -3.82
C GLY A 60 13.57 20.41 -2.41
N CYS A 61 14.20 19.83 -1.38
CA CYS A 61 13.79 20.02 0.01
C CYS A 61 14.07 21.45 0.47
N THR A 62 13.11 22.03 1.18
CA THR A 62 13.21 23.38 1.74
C THR A 62 13.39 23.35 3.25
N ILE A 63 13.80 24.47 3.83
CA ILE A 63 13.88 24.60 5.29
C ILE A 63 12.53 24.31 5.98
N LYS A 64 11.42 24.68 5.34
CA LYS A 64 10.06 24.42 5.85
C LYS A 64 9.76 22.92 5.88
N ASP A 65 10.24 22.16 4.91
CA ASP A 65 10.06 20.70 4.88
C ASP A 65 10.84 20.06 6.03
N ALA A 66 12.08 20.50 6.26
CA ALA A 66 12.89 20.05 7.40
C ALA A 66 12.22 20.39 8.75
N GLU A 67 11.69 21.62 8.91
CA GLU A 67 10.93 22.01 10.11
C GLU A 67 9.68 21.13 10.31
N GLN A 68 8.95 20.83 9.24
CA GLN A 68 7.78 19.96 9.28
C GLN A 68 8.16 18.53 9.70
N ILE A 69 9.25 17.97 9.16
CA ILE A 69 9.75 16.64 9.56
C ILE A 69 10.05 16.63 11.07
N ILE A 70 10.77 17.63 11.57
CA ILE A 70 11.10 17.75 12.99
C ILE A 70 9.82 17.79 13.84
N GLN A 71 8.85 18.60 13.44
CA GLN A 71 7.58 18.71 14.15
C GLN A 71 6.79 17.39 14.14
N GLN A 72 6.78 16.68 13.02
CA GLN A 72 6.10 15.39 12.91
C GLN A 72 6.76 14.35 13.81
N VAL A 73 8.09 14.25 13.80
CA VAL A 73 8.84 13.34 14.69
C VAL A 73 8.56 13.66 16.16
N ALA A 74 8.63 14.94 16.53
CA ALA A 74 8.39 15.38 17.89
C ALA A 74 6.96 15.04 18.35
N SER A 75 5.95 15.29 17.51
CA SER A 75 4.54 14.98 17.86
C SER A 75 4.26 13.49 18.05
N ARG A 76 4.97 12.63 17.31
CA ARG A 76 4.81 11.16 17.36
C ARG A 76 5.55 10.52 18.54
N ARG A 77 6.75 11.02 18.88
CA ARG A 77 7.57 10.45 19.97
C ARG A 77 7.32 11.08 21.33
N HIS A 78 6.99 12.37 21.37
CA HIS A 78 6.97 13.16 22.59
C HIS A 78 5.56 13.68 22.91
N HIS A 79 4.61 12.76 23.13
CA HIS A 79 3.19 13.09 23.37
C HIS A 79 2.94 14.07 24.53
N LEU A 80 3.82 14.09 25.54
CA LEU A 80 3.69 14.94 26.74
C LEU A 80 4.48 16.26 26.63
N ILE A 81 5.44 16.32 25.72
CA ILE A 81 6.24 17.52 25.45
C ILE A 81 5.76 18.07 24.11
N ARG A 82 4.56 18.65 24.11
CA ARG A 82 4.06 19.47 22.99
C ARG A 82 4.83 20.80 22.89
N ARG A 83 6.12 20.80 23.27
CA ARG A 83 6.99 21.96 23.10
C ARG A 83 7.34 22.06 21.63
N LEU A 84 7.49 23.31 21.21
CA LEU A 84 8.09 23.73 19.97
C LEU A 84 9.55 23.22 19.91
N ASN A 85 9.75 21.91 19.77
CA ASN A 85 11.08 21.36 19.59
C ASN A 85 11.45 21.64 18.15
N HIS A 86 12.47 22.46 17.95
CA HIS A 86 12.96 22.87 16.64
C HIS A 86 14.19 22.04 16.23
N SER A 87 14.40 20.90 16.89
CA SER A 87 15.58 20.06 16.73
C SER A 87 15.29 18.58 17.04
N LEU A 88 16.12 17.69 16.48
CA LEU A 88 16.12 16.25 16.72
C LEU A 88 17.26 15.86 17.64
N GLU A 89 16.99 15.00 18.61
CA GLU A 89 18.02 14.21 19.29
C GLU A 89 18.42 13.00 18.46
N LEU A 90 19.51 12.32 18.83
CA LEU A 90 20.01 11.15 18.08
C LEU A 90 18.94 10.05 17.92
N ASP A 91 18.16 9.79 18.97
CA ASP A 91 17.08 8.80 18.93
C ASP A 91 15.89 9.26 18.09
N ASP A 92 15.65 10.57 18.00
CA ASP A 92 14.64 11.15 17.11
C ASP A 92 15.07 11.05 15.64
N PHE A 93 16.36 11.28 15.37
CA PHE A 93 16.95 11.06 14.05
C PHE A 93 16.89 9.59 13.64
N LEU A 94 17.25 8.65 14.53
CA LEU A 94 17.10 7.22 14.27
C LEU A 94 15.65 6.87 13.93
N TYR A 95 14.69 7.39 14.71
CA TYR A 95 13.27 7.15 14.45
C TYR A 95 12.82 7.68 13.10
N PHE A 96 13.24 8.91 12.76
CA PHE A 96 12.98 9.53 11.45
C PHE A 96 13.44 8.62 10.30
N LEU A 97 14.63 8.02 10.39
CA LEU A 97 15.16 7.14 9.34
C LEU A 97 14.27 5.93 9.05
N PHE A 98 13.47 5.47 10.02
CA PHE A 98 12.54 4.36 9.90
C PHE A 98 11.09 4.77 9.58
N GLN A 99 10.81 6.06 9.42
CA GLN A 99 9.47 6.51 9.04
C GLN A 99 9.34 6.51 7.52
N ASP A 100 8.70 5.49 6.94
CA ASP A 100 8.49 5.36 5.49
C ASP A 100 7.76 6.55 4.87
N ASP A 101 6.92 7.24 5.64
CA ASP A 101 6.17 8.40 5.18
C ASP A 101 6.96 9.72 5.24
N LEU A 102 8.06 9.76 6.01
CA LEU A 102 8.94 10.93 6.12
C LEU A 102 10.28 10.74 5.40
N ASN A 103 10.80 9.52 5.37
CA ASN A 103 12.12 9.14 4.86
C ASN A 103 12.02 7.86 3.99
N GLY A 104 10.91 7.70 3.27
CA GLY A 104 10.74 6.58 2.36
C GLY A 104 11.68 6.67 1.16
N PRO A 105 12.25 5.54 0.68
CA PRO A 105 13.16 5.53 -0.47
C PRO A 105 12.47 5.94 -1.78
N ILE A 106 11.14 5.86 -1.84
CA ILE A 106 10.32 6.25 -2.98
C ILE A 106 9.16 7.08 -2.45
N LYS A 107 9.00 8.30 -2.98
CA LYS A 107 7.88 9.17 -2.63
C LYS A 107 6.57 8.57 -3.13
N SER A 108 5.53 8.61 -2.30
CA SER A 108 4.19 8.05 -2.59
C SER A 108 3.37 8.89 -3.60
N GLN A 109 4.03 9.58 -4.52
CA GLN A 109 3.41 10.50 -5.48
C GLN A 109 3.82 10.14 -6.91
N VAL A 110 2.90 10.39 -7.84
CA VAL A 110 3.10 10.15 -9.26
C VAL A 110 4.19 11.08 -9.77
N HIS A 111 5.24 10.51 -10.36
CA HIS A 111 6.41 11.23 -10.87
C HIS A 111 6.81 10.86 -12.30
N HIS A 112 6.17 9.84 -12.89
CA HIS A 112 6.37 9.47 -14.28
C HIS A 112 5.48 10.30 -15.22
N ASP A 113 5.85 10.37 -16.49
CA ASP A 113 4.95 10.86 -17.54
C ASP A 113 3.75 9.92 -17.66
N MET A 114 2.55 10.45 -17.38
CA MET A 114 1.28 9.70 -17.43
C MET A 114 0.45 10.03 -18.68
N THR A 115 1.08 10.61 -19.71
CA THR A 115 0.46 10.97 -21.00
C THR A 115 0.90 10.08 -22.16
N ALA A 116 1.92 9.24 -21.97
CA ALA A 116 2.34 8.26 -22.97
C ALA A 116 1.24 7.19 -23.22
N PRO A 117 1.30 6.45 -24.34
CA PRO A 117 0.36 5.36 -24.64
C PRO A 117 0.33 4.26 -23.58
N LEU A 118 -0.82 3.60 -23.39
CA LEU A 118 -1.04 2.59 -22.33
C LEU A 118 -0.01 1.44 -22.35
N GLN A 119 0.44 1.02 -23.53
CA GLN A 119 1.42 -0.06 -23.69
C GLN A 119 2.84 0.28 -23.18
N HIS A 120 3.10 1.50 -22.73
CA HIS A 120 4.38 1.90 -22.14
C HIS A 120 4.43 1.69 -20.61
N TYR A 121 3.32 1.31 -19.98
CA TYR A 121 3.24 1.16 -18.53
C TYR A 121 3.13 -0.30 -18.11
N PHE A 122 3.77 -0.64 -17.00
CA PHE A 122 3.40 -1.82 -16.23
C PHE A 122 2.07 -1.57 -15.51
N ILE A 123 1.13 -2.49 -15.65
CA ILE A 123 -0.19 -2.41 -15.03
C ILE A 123 -0.26 -3.45 -13.91
N TYR A 124 -0.64 -3.02 -12.71
CA TYR A 124 -0.86 -3.95 -11.61
C TYR A 124 -2.18 -4.69 -11.81
N THR A 125 -2.14 -5.98 -12.11
CA THR A 125 -3.32 -6.80 -12.43
C THR A 125 -3.57 -7.88 -11.37
N GLY A 126 -4.83 -8.31 -11.25
CA GLY A 126 -5.25 -9.47 -10.46
C GLY A 126 -5.83 -10.54 -11.37
N HIS A 127 -5.48 -11.81 -11.11
CA HIS A 127 -6.00 -12.98 -11.82
C HIS A 127 -7.09 -13.67 -11.01
N ASN A 128 -8.19 -14.06 -11.65
CA ASN A 128 -9.40 -14.60 -11.00
C ASN A 128 -9.80 -13.80 -9.76
N SER A 129 -9.94 -12.48 -9.95
CA SER A 129 -10.08 -11.47 -8.89
C SER A 129 -11.32 -11.64 -8.01
N TYR A 130 -12.23 -12.54 -8.39
CA TYR A 130 -13.45 -12.88 -7.69
C TYR A 130 -13.28 -14.05 -6.70
N LEU A 131 -12.19 -14.81 -6.75
CA LEU A 131 -11.98 -15.96 -5.85
C LEU A 131 -11.62 -15.54 -4.42
N THR A 132 -12.30 -16.14 -3.45
CA THR A 132 -12.03 -15.90 -2.02
C THR A 132 -10.90 -16.75 -1.46
N GLY A 133 -10.46 -17.77 -2.21
CA GLY A 133 -9.42 -18.71 -1.81
C GLY A 133 -8.79 -19.44 -3.00
N ASN A 134 -8.96 -20.76 -3.04
CA ASN A 134 -8.30 -21.63 -4.01
C ASN A 134 -9.06 -21.74 -5.35
N GLN A 135 -8.35 -22.17 -6.38
CA GLN A 135 -8.87 -22.28 -7.75
C GLN A 135 -9.93 -23.38 -7.94
N LEU A 136 -10.11 -24.32 -7.02
CA LEU A 136 -10.93 -25.52 -7.26
C LEU A 136 -12.27 -25.51 -6.55
N SER A 137 -12.35 -24.95 -5.34
CA SER A 137 -13.51 -25.16 -4.47
C SER A 137 -13.83 -23.99 -3.53
N SER A 138 -13.12 -22.86 -3.62
CA SER A 138 -13.47 -21.70 -2.79
C SER A 138 -14.68 -20.95 -3.33
N ASP A 139 -15.28 -20.10 -2.51
CA ASP A 139 -16.38 -19.25 -2.95
C ASP A 139 -15.90 -18.12 -3.85
N CYS A 140 -16.80 -17.61 -4.70
CA CYS A 140 -16.61 -16.37 -5.44
C CYS A 140 -17.34 -15.22 -4.74
N SER A 141 -16.72 -14.03 -4.74
CA SER A 141 -17.30 -12.82 -4.17
C SER A 141 -16.71 -11.56 -4.81
N GLU A 142 -17.41 -10.46 -4.66
CA GLU A 142 -16.92 -9.11 -4.91
C GLU A 142 -15.90 -8.62 -3.87
N ILE A 143 -15.82 -9.24 -2.69
CA ILE A 143 -14.93 -8.78 -1.59
C ILE A 143 -13.44 -8.79 -1.99
N PRO A 144 -12.91 -9.85 -2.64
CA PRO A 144 -11.52 -9.85 -3.10
C PRO A 144 -11.26 -8.77 -4.18
N ILE A 145 -12.26 -8.48 -5.03
CA ILE A 145 -12.21 -7.39 -6.02
C ILE A 145 -12.07 -6.03 -5.31
N VAL A 146 -12.89 -5.77 -4.30
CA VAL A 146 -12.80 -4.53 -3.49
C VAL A 146 -11.40 -4.38 -2.88
N LYS A 147 -10.91 -5.44 -2.23
CA LYS A 147 -9.56 -5.46 -1.63
C LYS A 147 -8.46 -5.23 -2.66
N ALA A 148 -8.59 -5.77 -3.87
CA ALA A 148 -7.64 -5.55 -4.95
C ALA A 148 -7.59 -4.07 -5.37
N LEU A 149 -8.75 -3.46 -5.60
CA LEU A 149 -8.86 -2.05 -6.00
C LEU A 149 -8.32 -1.09 -4.93
N GLU A 150 -8.63 -1.35 -3.65
CA GLU A 150 -8.12 -0.59 -2.50
C GLU A 150 -6.60 -0.71 -2.33
N ARG A 151 -6.01 -1.83 -2.77
CA ARG A 151 -4.56 -2.05 -2.81
C ARG A 151 -3.87 -1.42 -4.03
N GLY A 152 -4.62 -0.94 -5.02
CA GLY A 152 -4.05 -0.27 -6.18
C GLY A 152 -4.14 -1.04 -7.49
N VAL A 153 -4.72 -2.25 -7.51
CA VAL A 153 -4.86 -3.07 -8.74
C VAL A 153 -5.70 -2.33 -9.78
N ARG A 154 -5.25 -2.35 -11.04
CA ARG A 154 -5.89 -1.71 -12.19
C ARG A 154 -6.40 -2.69 -13.25
N GLY A 155 -6.04 -3.98 -13.19
CA GLY A 155 -6.64 -5.03 -14.03
C GLY A 155 -7.47 -5.99 -13.19
N ILE A 156 -8.77 -6.11 -13.50
CA ILE A 156 -9.71 -7.00 -12.81
C ILE A 156 -10.30 -7.99 -13.81
N GLU A 157 -10.13 -9.27 -13.53
CA GLU A 157 -10.67 -10.38 -14.33
C GLU A 157 -12.02 -10.88 -13.81
N LEU A 158 -12.96 -11.12 -14.73
CA LEU A 158 -14.27 -11.69 -14.48
C LEU A 158 -14.60 -12.79 -15.50
N ASP A 159 -14.77 -14.02 -15.04
CA ASP A 159 -15.12 -15.16 -15.87
C ASP A 159 -16.64 -15.30 -15.94
N LEU A 160 -17.23 -15.00 -17.09
CA LEU A 160 -18.66 -14.91 -17.26
C LEU A 160 -19.25 -16.25 -17.69
N TRP A 161 -20.20 -16.75 -16.90
CA TRP A 161 -20.91 -18.00 -17.19
C TRP A 161 -22.42 -17.85 -17.04
N PRO A 162 -23.22 -18.59 -17.83
CA PRO A 162 -24.66 -18.68 -17.63
C PRO A 162 -24.99 -19.27 -16.25
N SER A 163 -26.05 -18.78 -15.62
CA SER A 163 -26.64 -19.43 -14.45
C SER A 163 -27.17 -20.83 -14.80
N SER A 164 -27.44 -21.65 -13.78
CA SER A 164 -28.09 -22.96 -13.99
C SER A 164 -29.46 -22.83 -14.69
N GLY A 165 -30.16 -21.72 -14.49
CA GLY A 165 -31.40 -21.38 -15.18
C GLY A 165 -31.21 -20.80 -16.59
N LYS A 166 -29.96 -20.55 -17.00
CA LYS A 166 -29.54 -19.96 -18.29
C LYS A 166 -30.17 -18.60 -18.62
N ASP A 167 -30.65 -17.89 -17.60
CA ASP A 167 -31.38 -16.63 -17.70
C ASP A 167 -30.59 -15.44 -17.13
N ASN A 168 -29.58 -15.72 -16.30
CA ASN A 168 -28.74 -14.76 -15.59
C ASN A 168 -27.26 -15.05 -15.80
N ILE A 169 -26.40 -14.09 -15.42
CA ILE A 169 -24.95 -14.18 -15.58
C ILE A 169 -24.27 -14.22 -14.21
N HIS A 170 -23.40 -15.21 -14.04
CA HIS A 170 -22.55 -15.38 -12.87
C HIS A 170 -21.08 -15.22 -13.23
N VAL A 171 -20.30 -14.90 -12.19
CA VAL A 171 -18.85 -14.93 -12.20
C VAL A 171 -18.40 -16.13 -11.35
N LEU A 172 -17.62 -17.03 -11.94
CA LEU A 172 -17.02 -18.19 -11.28
C LEU A 172 -15.91 -18.81 -12.12
N HIS A 173 -15.07 -19.64 -11.49
CA HIS A 173 -14.07 -20.39 -12.21
C HIS A 173 -14.71 -21.64 -12.84
N GLY A 174 -14.78 -21.64 -14.17
CA GLY A 174 -15.46 -22.68 -14.95
C GLY A 174 -14.94 -24.08 -14.70
N ARG A 175 -15.84 -25.07 -14.77
CA ARG A 175 -15.51 -26.51 -14.60
C ARG A 175 -14.88 -26.86 -13.25
N THR A 176 -15.13 -26.05 -12.21
CA THR A 176 -14.68 -26.30 -10.85
C THR A 176 -15.86 -26.34 -9.86
N LEU A 177 -15.57 -26.51 -8.56
CA LEU A 177 -16.54 -26.51 -7.48
C LEU A 177 -16.67 -25.14 -6.80
N THR A 178 -16.17 -24.07 -7.40
CA THR A 178 -16.30 -22.73 -6.83
C THR A 178 -17.75 -22.27 -6.85
N THR A 179 -18.24 -21.67 -5.76
CA THR A 179 -19.61 -21.14 -5.73
C THR A 179 -19.70 -19.79 -6.45
N PRO A 180 -20.73 -19.55 -7.29
CA PRO A 180 -20.79 -18.37 -8.14
C PRO A 180 -21.20 -17.09 -7.41
N VAL A 181 -20.83 -15.94 -7.97
CA VAL A 181 -21.34 -14.61 -7.58
C VAL A 181 -22.07 -13.93 -8.75
N PRO A 182 -23.17 -13.19 -8.56
CA PRO A 182 -23.83 -12.47 -9.67
C PRO A 182 -22.94 -11.39 -10.28
N LEU A 183 -22.89 -11.29 -11.61
CA LEU A 183 -22.09 -10.29 -12.32
C LEU A 183 -22.38 -8.86 -11.85
N LEU A 184 -23.66 -8.52 -11.67
CA LEU A 184 -24.07 -7.19 -11.23
C LEU A 184 -23.50 -6.80 -9.85
N LYS A 185 -23.24 -7.79 -8.99
CA LYS A 185 -22.63 -7.57 -7.68
C LYS A 185 -21.15 -7.17 -7.83
N CYS A 186 -20.42 -7.88 -8.69
CA CYS A 186 -19.04 -7.56 -9.03
C CYS A 186 -18.94 -6.17 -9.65
N LEU A 187 -19.71 -5.88 -10.71
CA LEU A 187 -19.64 -4.61 -11.41
C LEU A 187 -19.98 -3.39 -10.51
N LYS A 188 -20.94 -3.53 -9.58
CA LYS A 188 -21.23 -2.49 -8.56
C LYS A 188 -20.03 -2.25 -7.64
N ALA A 189 -19.39 -3.31 -7.16
CA ALA A 189 -18.20 -3.19 -6.33
C ALA A 189 -17.05 -2.52 -7.08
N ILE A 190 -16.84 -2.88 -8.36
CA ILE A 190 -15.82 -2.22 -9.17
C ILE A 190 -16.17 -0.73 -9.37
N ARG A 191 -17.44 -0.38 -9.65
CA ARG A 191 -17.90 1.03 -9.76
C ARG A 191 -17.53 1.83 -8.53
N ASP A 192 -17.84 1.30 -7.36
CA ASP A 192 -17.75 2.04 -6.10
C ASP A 192 -16.30 2.19 -5.62
N HIS A 193 -15.40 1.29 -6.05
CA HIS A 193 -14.02 1.24 -5.56
C HIS A 193 -12.94 1.52 -6.62
N ALA A 194 -13.28 1.60 -7.91
CA ALA A 194 -12.31 1.72 -9.02
C ALA A 194 -11.30 2.85 -8.80
N PHE A 195 -11.76 4.00 -8.30
CA PHE A 195 -10.95 5.21 -8.19
C PHE A 195 -10.60 5.62 -6.76
N VAL A 196 -10.86 4.77 -5.76
CA VAL A 196 -10.58 5.07 -4.34
C VAL A 196 -9.07 5.24 -4.10
N LYS A 197 -8.24 4.39 -4.71
CA LYS A 197 -6.79 4.40 -4.50
C LYS A 197 -5.99 5.14 -5.57
N SER A 198 -6.56 5.29 -6.78
CA SER A 198 -5.86 5.81 -7.94
C SER A 198 -6.85 6.47 -8.91
N PRO A 199 -6.52 7.62 -9.54
CA PRO A 199 -7.36 8.23 -10.55
C PRO A 199 -7.22 7.58 -11.94
N TYR A 200 -6.25 6.67 -12.12
CA TYR A 200 -5.96 6.03 -13.40
C TYR A 200 -6.99 4.94 -13.76
N PRO A 201 -7.17 4.65 -15.06
CA PRO A 201 -8.21 3.73 -15.52
C PRO A 201 -8.09 2.33 -14.90
N VAL A 202 -9.24 1.69 -14.75
CA VAL A 202 -9.33 0.26 -14.46
C VAL A 202 -9.72 -0.46 -15.76
N ILE A 203 -9.02 -1.56 -16.03
CA ILE A 203 -9.28 -2.47 -17.12
C ILE A 203 -10.04 -3.66 -16.54
N ILE A 204 -11.20 -3.97 -17.14
CA ILE A 204 -11.93 -5.20 -16.86
C ILE A 204 -11.66 -6.16 -18.01
N THR A 205 -11.11 -7.32 -17.71
CA THR A 205 -11.00 -8.43 -18.65
C THR A 205 -12.18 -9.38 -18.43
N LEU A 206 -12.93 -9.65 -19.50
CA LEU A 206 -14.09 -10.54 -19.46
C LEU A 206 -13.71 -11.84 -20.16
N GLU A 207 -13.67 -12.95 -19.42
CA GLU A 207 -13.55 -14.29 -20.02
C GLU A 207 -14.95 -14.80 -20.33
N ASP A 208 -15.36 -14.76 -21.60
CA ASP A 208 -16.75 -14.93 -22.00
C ASP A 208 -17.12 -16.38 -22.38
N HIS A 209 -17.98 -17.01 -21.57
CA HIS A 209 -18.59 -18.32 -21.84
C HIS A 209 -20.12 -18.23 -22.05
N LEU A 210 -20.62 -17.05 -22.39
CA LEU A 210 -22.04 -16.78 -22.52
C LEU A 210 -22.62 -17.16 -23.88
N THR A 211 -23.94 -17.32 -23.93
CA THR A 211 -24.68 -17.38 -25.19
C THR A 211 -24.89 -15.96 -25.75
N PRO A 212 -25.18 -15.79 -27.06
CA PRO A 212 -25.41 -14.47 -27.65
C PRO A 212 -26.48 -13.64 -26.93
N ASP A 213 -27.57 -14.26 -26.46
CA ASP A 213 -28.62 -13.56 -25.71
C ASP A 213 -28.13 -13.01 -24.36
N LEU A 214 -27.21 -13.74 -23.70
CA LEU A 214 -26.61 -13.30 -22.45
C LEU A 214 -25.49 -12.28 -22.67
N GLN A 215 -24.73 -12.39 -23.77
CA GLN A 215 -23.78 -11.35 -24.20
C GLN A 215 -24.51 -10.02 -24.43
N ALA A 216 -25.65 -10.05 -25.13
CA ALA A 216 -26.49 -8.87 -25.33
C ALA A 216 -26.93 -8.27 -23.99
N LYS A 217 -27.32 -9.11 -23.02
CA LYS A 217 -27.63 -8.64 -21.66
C LYS A 217 -26.43 -7.98 -20.98
N VAL A 218 -25.20 -8.50 -21.13
CA VAL A 218 -23.98 -7.86 -20.58
C VAL A 218 -23.77 -6.48 -21.21
N ALA A 219 -23.88 -6.39 -22.53
CA ALA A 219 -23.72 -5.13 -23.27
C ALA A 219 -24.79 -4.07 -22.88
N GLU A 220 -25.98 -4.52 -22.48
CA GLU A 220 -27.06 -3.67 -22.00
C GLU A 220 -26.92 -3.23 -20.53
N VAL A 221 -25.98 -3.80 -19.76
CA VAL A 221 -25.79 -3.44 -18.34
C VAL A 221 -25.40 -1.97 -18.22
N ARG A 222 -26.39 -1.12 -17.91
CA ARG A 222 -26.23 0.31 -17.64
C ARG A 222 -25.85 0.52 -16.18
N ILE A 223 -24.58 0.36 -15.87
CA ILE A 223 -24.02 0.89 -14.62
C ILE A 223 -23.37 2.23 -14.99
N HIS A 224 -23.81 3.32 -14.35
CA HIS A 224 -23.17 4.62 -14.55
C HIS A 224 -21.75 4.55 -14.03
N PHE A 225 -20.81 4.74 -14.93
CA PHE A 225 -19.43 4.34 -14.79
C PHE A 225 -18.59 5.47 -15.40
N PRO A 226 -17.76 6.17 -14.61
CA PRO A 226 -16.88 7.19 -15.18
C PRO A 226 -15.74 6.48 -15.95
N LEU A 227 -15.85 6.46 -17.30
CA LEU A 227 -14.85 6.06 -18.31
C LEU A 227 -14.04 4.76 -18.06
N TRP A 228 -14.29 3.73 -18.88
CA TRP A 228 -13.56 2.44 -18.88
C TRP A 228 -12.79 2.20 -20.18
N ILE A 229 -11.78 1.35 -20.09
CA ILE A 229 -11.28 0.56 -21.22
C ILE A 229 -11.74 -0.88 -20.97
N LEU A 230 -12.74 -1.33 -21.73
CA LEU A 230 -13.12 -2.73 -21.83
C LEU A 230 -12.17 -3.42 -22.81
N LEU A 231 -11.52 -4.49 -22.38
CA LEU A 231 -10.76 -5.39 -23.25
C LEU A 231 -11.45 -6.75 -23.18
N GLU A 232 -12.15 -7.11 -24.25
CA GLU A 232 -12.53 -8.49 -24.52
C GLU A 232 -11.28 -9.26 -24.92
N ILE A 233 -11.05 -10.43 -24.32
CA ILE A 233 -10.00 -11.38 -24.73
C ILE A 233 -10.69 -12.68 -25.11
#